data_AF-A0A2S8G4G1-F1
#
_entry.id   AF-A0A2S8G4G1-F1
#
_cell.length_a   1.000
_cell.length_b   1.000
_cell.length_c   1.000
_cell.angle_alpha   90.00
_cell.angle_beta   90.00
_cell.angle_gamma   90.00
#
_symmetry.space_group_name_H-M   'P 1'
#
loop_
_entity.id
_entity.type
_entity.pdbx_description
1 polymer ?
#
loop_
_entity_poly.entity_id
_entity_poly.type
_entity_poly.pdbx_seq_one_letter_code
_entity_poly.pdbx_strand_id
1 'polypeptide(L)'
;MMFHFVCISGFRQTEARVPGTWLLSEKLRTAGYSNGARLRLSHFQWNADWKEKADEIANITKYYGETPRVAIFGYSWGAGYGAMQLASELYGRGFEVEKCVLSDPVYRHPWPLFRWLAMLGGSEFSRLHILAPPVIRLPPNIKETWVFHQRMNAPRGHRIAAGGNTIVHPSVELHRIHGEMDDAPEFHACAMEAARQMVGS
;
A
#
# COMPACT_ATOMS: atom_id res chain seq x y z
N MET A 1 16.40 -14.41 -9.13
CA MET A 1 15.19 -14.00 -8.41
C MET A 1 14.94 -12.54 -8.68
N MET A 2 13.68 -12.18 -8.96
CA MET A 2 13.27 -10.83 -9.31
C MET A 2 12.44 -10.20 -8.21
N PHE A 3 12.70 -8.93 -7.89
CA PHE A 3 12.02 -8.18 -6.85
C PHE A 3 11.39 -6.91 -7.42
N HIS A 4 10.16 -6.66 -7.04
CA HIS A 4 9.41 -5.46 -7.41
C HIS A 4 8.93 -4.75 -6.14
N PHE A 5 9.41 -3.53 -5.96
CA PHE A 5 8.97 -2.63 -4.91
C PHE A 5 8.05 -1.57 -5.53
N VAL A 6 6.87 -1.38 -4.95
CA VAL A 6 5.88 -0.43 -5.46
C VAL A 6 5.47 0.53 -4.35
N CYS A 7 5.86 1.80 -4.47
CA CYS A 7 5.39 2.88 -3.61
C CYS A 7 4.14 3.54 -4.21
N ILE A 8 3.08 3.74 -3.43
CA ILE A 8 1.81 4.30 -3.90
C ILE A 8 1.37 5.49 -3.05
N SER A 9 1.30 6.65 -3.68
CA SER A 9 0.99 7.94 -3.05
C SER A 9 -0.49 8.15 -2.77
N GLY A 10 -0.82 9.12 -1.91
CA GLY A 10 -2.19 9.44 -1.49
C GLY A 10 -2.98 10.36 -2.44
N PHE A 11 -4.25 10.61 -2.14
CA PHE A 11 -5.18 11.36 -3.01
C PHE A 11 -4.68 12.74 -3.44
N ARG A 12 -4.17 13.52 -2.48
CA ARG A 12 -3.77 14.92 -2.69
C ARG A 12 -2.32 15.06 -3.18
N GLN A 13 -1.62 13.96 -3.42
CA GLN A 13 -0.21 13.99 -3.77
C GLN A 13 -0.07 14.09 -5.28
N THR A 14 0.51 15.19 -5.72
CA THR A 14 0.82 15.47 -7.13
C THR A 14 2.33 15.49 -7.29
N GLU A 15 2.82 15.40 -8.53
CA GLU A 15 4.25 15.51 -8.83
C GLU A 15 4.85 16.88 -8.48
N ALA A 16 3.99 17.90 -8.30
CA ALA A 16 4.41 19.25 -7.94
C ALA A 16 4.85 19.39 -6.47
N ARG A 17 4.56 18.40 -5.62
CA ARG A 17 5.03 18.34 -4.24
C ARG A 17 5.81 17.04 -4.06
N VAL A 18 6.82 17.06 -3.20
CA VAL A 18 7.54 15.85 -2.80
C VAL A 18 6.76 15.15 -1.69
N PRO A 19 6.05 14.03 -1.94
CA PRO A 19 5.38 13.30 -0.87
C PRO A 19 6.35 12.38 -0.10
N GLY A 20 5.98 12.01 1.12
CA GLY A 20 6.71 11.04 1.93
C GLY A 20 6.86 9.67 1.26
N THR A 21 5.83 9.22 0.52
CA THR A 21 5.96 8.00 -0.32
C THR A 21 7.01 8.10 -1.43
N TRP A 22 7.24 9.32 -1.97
CA TRP A 22 8.33 9.55 -2.92
C TRP A 22 9.68 9.57 -2.19
N LEU A 23 9.77 10.22 -1.02
CA LEU A 23 10.97 10.17 -0.18
C LEU A 23 11.32 8.73 0.23
N LEU A 24 10.33 7.88 0.49
CA LEU A 24 10.51 6.46 0.73
C LEU A 24 11.10 5.77 -0.52
N SER A 25 10.58 6.10 -1.70
CA SER A 25 11.14 5.56 -2.95
C SER A 25 12.61 5.99 -3.13
N GLU A 26 12.97 7.24 -2.86
CA GLU A 26 14.36 7.69 -2.93
C GLU A 26 15.24 6.95 -1.92
N LYS A 27 14.78 6.77 -0.66
CA LYS A 27 15.50 5.97 0.34
C LYS A 27 15.75 4.54 -0.14
N LEU A 28 14.77 3.92 -0.80
CA LEU A 28 14.91 2.58 -1.37
C LEU A 28 15.93 2.57 -2.53
N ARG A 29 15.92 3.58 -3.42
CA ARG A 29 16.92 3.72 -4.50
C ARG A 29 18.32 3.88 -3.93
N THR A 30 18.51 4.78 -2.97
CA THR A 30 19.81 5.02 -2.32
C THR A 30 20.34 3.77 -1.63
N ALA A 31 19.47 2.93 -1.07
CA ALA A 31 19.84 1.65 -0.49
C ALA A 31 20.12 0.54 -1.52
N GLY A 32 19.99 0.82 -2.82
CA GLY A 32 20.31 -0.11 -3.91
C GLY A 32 19.16 -0.99 -4.38
N TYR A 33 17.92 -0.80 -3.88
CA TYR A 33 16.75 -1.60 -4.27
C TYR A 33 16.19 -1.28 -5.67
N SER A 34 16.93 -0.50 -6.46
CA SER A 34 16.67 -0.22 -7.88
C SER A 34 17.86 -0.54 -8.78
N ASN A 35 18.92 -1.17 -8.26
CA ASN A 35 20.15 -1.41 -9.01
C ASN A 35 20.05 -2.72 -9.81
N GLY A 36 19.84 -2.58 -11.12
CA GLY A 36 19.95 -3.68 -12.09
C GLY A 36 18.62 -4.25 -12.57
N ALA A 37 18.70 -5.22 -13.47
CA ALA A 37 17.52 -5.75 -14.17
C ALA A 37 16.51 -6.49 -13.26
N ARG A 38 16.97 -6.98 -12.11
CA ARG A 38 16.24 -7.86 -11.19
C ARG A 38 15.70 -7.16 -9.94
N LEU A 39 16.10 -5.90 -9.69
CA LEU A 39 15.61 -5.07 -8.59
C LEU A 39 14.87 -3.87 -9.19
N ARG A 40 13.54 -3.89 -9.16
CA ARG A 40 12.72 -2.85 -9.76
C ARG A 40 11.96 -2.09 -8.70
N LEU A 41 12.08 -0.77 -8.72
CA LEU A 41 11.31 0.13 -7.87
C LEU A 41 10.44 1.02 -8.75
N SER A 42 9.17 1.15 -8.40
CA SER A 42 8.24 2.07 -9.05
C SER A 42 7.51 2.91 -8.01
N HIS A 43 7.20 4.15 -8.37
CA HIS A 43 6.36 5.06 -7.58
C HIS A 43 5.17 5.48 -8.44
N PHE A 44 3.97 5.40 -7.87
CA PHE A 44 2.72 5.67 -8.58
C PHE A 44 1.76 6.50 -7.73
N GLN A 45 0.84 7.19 -8.40
CA GLN A 45 -0.35 7.74 -7.76
C GLN A 45 -1.39 6.64 -7.51
N TRP A 46 -2.26 6.85 -6.51
CA TRP A 46 -3.33 5.92 -6.10
C TRP A 46 -4.28 5.48 -7.24
N ASN A 47 -4.39 6.27 -8.31
CA ASN A 47 -5.26 6.07 -9.46
C ASN A 47 -4.52 5.66 -10.75
N ALA A 48 -3.29 5.15 -10.64
CA ALA A 48 -2.59 4.60 -11.79
C ALA A 48 -3.35 3.44 -12.44
N ASP A 49 -2.98 3.08 -13.68
CA ASP A 49 -3.51 1.89 -14.35
C ASP A 49 -2.87 0.63 -13.74
N TRP A 50 -3.55 0.06 -12.75
CA TRP A 50 -3.07 -1.12 -12.03
C TRP A 50 -3.08 -2.39 -12.87
N LYS A 51 -3.94 -2.44 -13.90
CA LYS A 51 -3.99 -3.55 -14.84
C LYS A 51 -2.74 -3.52 -15.72
N GLU A 52 -2.43 -2.35 -16.30
CA GLU A 52 -1.21 -2.15 -17.09
C GLU A 52 0.04 -2.47 -16.27
N LYS A 53 0.10 -2.02 -15.00
CA LYS A 53 1.25 -2.34 -14.14
C LYS A 53 1.39 -3.84 -13.86
N ALA A 54 0.28 -4.53 -13.62
CA ALA A 54 0.30 -5.98 -13.43
C ALA A 54 0.70 -6.73 -14.71
N ASP A 55 0.29 -6.24 -15.88
CA ASP A 55 0.70 -6.77 -17.19
C ASP A 55 2.21 -6.53 -17.44
N GLU A 56 2.75 -5.37 -17.08
CA GLU A 56 4.19 -5.08 -17.12
C GLU A 56 4.97 -6.13 -16.30
N ILE A 57 4.55 -6.38 -15.05
CA ILE A 57 5.18 -7.37 -14.18
C ILE A 57 5.10 -8.78 -14.79
N ALA A 58 3.94 -9.16 -15.35
CA ALA A 58 3.76 -10.45 -16.02
C ALA A 58 4.68 -10.61 -17.25
N ASN A 59 4.82 -9.57 -18.06
CA ASN A 59 5.67 -9.58 -19.24
C ASN A 59 7.15 -9.72 -18.87
N ILE A 60 7.59 -9.01 -17.83
CA ILE A 60 8.97 -9.12 -17.32
C ILE A 60 9.22 -10.54 -16.77
N THR A 61 8.26 -11.10 -16.02
CA THR A 61 8.30 -12.48 -15.51
C THR A 61 8.50 -13.47 -16.65
N LYS A 62 7.72 -13.35 -17.72
CA LYS A 62 7.82 -14.21 -18.91
C LYS A 62 9.18 -14.07 -19.60
N TYR A 63 9.70 -12.84 -19.70
CA TYR A 63 10.99 -12.58 -20.35
C TYR A 63 12.16 -13.21 -19.60
N TYR A 64 12.20 -13.10 -18.26
CA TYR A 64 13.28 -13.65 -17.44
C TYR A 64 13.06 -15.11 -17.01
N GLY A 65 11.85 -15.65 -17.14
CA GLY A 65 11.50 -16.99 -16.68
C GLY A 65 11.51 -17.14 -15.14
N GLU A 66 11.31 -16.05 -14.40
CA GLU A 66 11.38 -16.03 -12.93
C GLU A 66 10.14 -15.37 -12.33
N THR A 67 9.50 -16.03 -11.36
CA THR A 67 8.38 -15.46 -10.60
C THR A 67 8.85 -14.28 -9.72
N PRO A 68 8.20 -13.12 -9.79
CA PRO A 68 8.57 -11.96 -9.00
C PRO A 68 8.16 -12.10 -7.55
N ARG A 69 8.95 -11.50 -6.66
CA ARG A 69 8.58 -11.18 -5.29
C ARG A 69 8.18 -9.72 -5.23
N VAL A 70 6.94 -9.44 -4.85
CA VAL A 70 6.38 -8.09 -4.88
C VAL A 70 6.19 -7.55 -3.46
N ALA A 71 6.64 -6.33 -3.23
CA ALA A 71 6.35 -5.56 -2.02
C ALA A 71 5.61 -4.27 -2.38
N ILE A 72 4.57 -3.93 -1.63
CA ILE A 72 3.76 -2.71 -1.82
C ILE A 72 3.85 -1.83 -0.57
N PHE A 73 4.12 -0.54 -0.77
CA PHE A 73 4.18 0.47 0.27
C PHE A 73 3.19 1.59 -0.08
N GLY A 74 2.08 1.68 0.66
CA GLY A 74 0.98 2.59 0.32
C GLY A 74 0.70 3.62 1.40
N TYR A 75 0.16 4.77 0.99
CA TYR A 75 -0.40 5.76 1.90
C TYR A 75 -1.82 6.20 1.51
N SER A 76 -2.72 6.42 2.47
CA SER A 76 -4.06 7.01 2.25
C SER A 76 -4.86 6.20 1.22
N TRP A 77 -5.40 6.80 0.16
CA TRP A 77 -6.01 6.09 -0.97
C TRP A 77 -5.01 5.21 -1.74
N GLY A 78 -3.72 5.53 -1.73
CA GLY A 78 -2.69 4.64 -2.25
C GLY A 78 -2.62 3.32 -1.48
N ALA A 79 -2.80 3.37 -0.16
CA ALA A 79 -2.89 2.18 0.69
C ALA A 79 -4.26 1.49 0.61
N GLY A 80 -5.35 2.24 0.77
CA GLY A 80 -6.69 1.65 0.89
C GLY A 80 -7.38 1.32 -0.43
N TYR A 81 -6.91 1.86 -1.55
CA TYR A 81 -7.45 1.60 -2.89
C TYR A 81 -6.37 1.11 -3.85
N GLY A 82 -5.32 1.90 -4.09
CA GLY A 82 -4.29 1.58 -5.09
C GLY A 82 -3.59 0.24 -4.85
N ALA A 83 -3.09 0.01 -3.64
CA ALA A 83 -2.46 -1.25 -3.24
C ALA A 83 -3.41 -2.45 -3.36
N MET A 84 -4.69 -2.26 -3.02
CA MET A 84 -5.70 -3.32 -3.11
C MET A 84 -6.01 -3.68 -4.57
N GLN A 85 -6.10 -2.67 -5.45
CA GLN A 85 -6.29 -2.89 -6.88
C GLN A 85 -5.09 -3.59 -7.49
N LEU A 86 -3.86 -3.12 -7.23
CA LEU A 86 -2.64 -3.77 -7.72
C LEU A 86 -2.53 -5.21 -7.23
N ALA A 87 -2.74 -5.46 -5.94
CA ALA A 87 -2.69 -6.81 -5.39
C ALA A 87 -3.77 -7.73 -6.02
N SER A 88 -4.96 -7.22 -6.28
CA SER A 88 -6.03 -7.97 -6.96
C SER A 88 -5.68 -8.30 -8.42
N GLU A 89 -5.12 -7.34 -9.15
CA GLU A 89 -4.65 -7.55 -10.53
C GLU A 89 -3.51 -8.56 -10.60
N LEU A 90 -2.57 -8.51 -9.65
CA LEU A 90 -1.50 -9.49 -9.49
C LEU A 90 -2.07 -10.88 -9.18
N TYR A 91 -3.08 -10.97 -8.32
CA TYR A 91 -3.73 -12.23 -7.97
C TYR A 91 -4.36 -12.90 -9.19
N GLY A 92 -5.06 -12.13 -10.04
CA GLY A 92 -5.63 -12.63 -11.29
C GLY A 92 -4.60 -13.20 -12.28
N ARG A 93 -3.31 -12.86 -12.09
CA ARG A 93 -2.18 -13.36 -12.88
C ARG A 93 -1.36 -14.44 -12.15
N GLY A 94 -1.82 -14.88 -10.98
CA GLY A 94 -1.13 -15.90 -10.18
C GLY A 94 0.09 -15.41 -9.42
N PHE A 95 0.25 -14.10 -9.21
CA PHE A 95 1.34 -13.52 -8.43
C PHE A 95 0.93 -13.22 -6.99
N GLU A 96 1.89 -13.39 -6.08
CA GLU A 96 1.74 -13.08 -4.67
C GLU A 96 2.39 -11.74 -4.32
N VAL A 97 1.79 -11.03 -3.37
CA VAL A 97 2.39 -9.86 -2.73
C VAL A 97 2.95 -10.32 -1.40
N GLU A 98 4.28 -10.36 -1.30
CA GLU A 98 4.94 -10.92 -0.13
C GLU A 98 4.84 -9.99 1.08
N LYS A 99 5.07 -8.70 0.86
CA LYS A 99 5.12 -7.69 1.92
C LYS A 99 4.25 -6.50 1.56
N CYS A 100 3.41 -6.07 2.49
CA CYS A 100 2.54 -4.91 2.32
C CYS A 100 2.64 -3.98 3.52
N VAL A 101 3.10 -2.74 3.36
CA VAL A 101 3.17 -1.75 4.45
C VAL A 101 2.24 -0.60 4.12
N LEU A 102 1.24 -0.39 4.96
CA LEU A 102 0.15 0.55 4.73
C LEU A 102 0.20 1.69 5.77
N SER A 103 0.29 2.93 5.31
CA SER A 103 0.18 4.12 6.14
C SER A 103 -1.19 4.79 5.98
N ASP A 104 -1.93 4.86 7.07
CA ASP A 104 -3.28 5.43 7.20
C ASP A 104 -4.22 5.04 6.03
N PRO A 105 -4.49 3.74 5.81
CA PRO A 105 -5.25 3.26 4.65
C PRO A 105 -6.68 3.79 4.63
N VAL A 106 -7.05 4.58 3.63
CA VAL A 106 -8.38 5.20 3.54
C VAL A 106 -9.23 4.50 2.49
N TYR A 107 -10.45 4.10 2.87
CA TYR A 107 -11.42 3.49 1.96
C TYR A 107 -11.86 4.47 0.86
N ARG A 108 -12.01 3.95 -0.36
CA ARG A 108 -12.57 4.68 -1.48
C ARG A 108 -13.73 3.90 -2.08
N HIS A 109 -14.94 4.47 -1.96
CA HIS A 109 -16.11 3.93 -2.63
C HIS A 109 -15.98 4.08 -4.17
N PRO A 110 -16.37 3.08 -4.97
CA PRO A 110 -16.34 3.16 -6.43
C PRO A 110 -17.21 4.30 -6.97
N TRP A 111 -18.42 4.45 -6.44
CA TRP A 111 -19.35 5.51 -6.81
C TRP A 111 -19.02 6.87 -6.16
N PRO A 112 -18.88 7.96 -6.94
CA PRO A 112 -18.51 9.29 -6.45
C PRO A 112 -19.41 9.82 -5.32
N LEU A 113 -20.72 9.58 -5.41
CA LEU A 113 -21.73 9.99 -4.42
C LEU A 113 -21.49 9.41 -3.02
N PHE A 114 -20.70 8.35 -2.89
CA PHE A 114 -20.39 7.69 -1.62
C PHE A 114 -18.92 7.83 -1.21
N ARG A 115 -18.13 8.67 -1.90
CA ARG A 115 -16.72 8.92 -1.52
C ARG A 115 -16.58 9.60 -0.16
N TRP A 116 -17.63 10.28 0.32
CA TRP A 116 -17.66 10.85 1.66
C TRP A 116 -17.50 9.78 2.76
N LEU A 117 -17.75 8.50 2.47
CA LEU A 117 -17.47 7.38 3.40
C LEU A 117 -15.98 7.29 3.76
N ALA A 118 -15.09 7.87 2.95
CA ALA A 118 -13.66 8.04 3.29
C ALA A 118 -13.44 8.87 4.56
N MET A 119 -14.40 9.72 4.94
CA MET A 119 -14.33 10.55 6.15
C MET A 119 -14.78 9.81 7.41
N LEU A 120 -15.37 8.61 7.27
CA LEU A 120 -15.87 7.81 8.40
C LEU A 120 -14.81 6.88 9.03
N GLY A 121 -13.54 7.01 8.65
CA GLY A 121 -12.45 6.20 9.15
C GLY A 121 -12.20 6.36 10.66
N GLY A 122 -11.51 5.40 11.27
CA GLY A 122 -11.10 5.45 12.67
C GLY A 122 -12.22 5.36 13.71
N SER A 123 -13.45 4.96 13.35
CA SER A 123 -14.55 4.84 14.31
C SER A 123 -14.76 3.38 14.76
N GLU A 124 -14.38 3.07 16.00
CA GLU A 124 -15.15 2.11 16.84
C GLU A 124 -16.56 2.68 17.18
N PHE A 125 -16.82 3.91 16.75
CA PHE A 125 -17.85 4.80 17.25
C PHE A 125 -18.97 5.14 16.26
N SER A 126 -19.29 4.25 15.31
CA SER A 126 -20.64 4.26 14.74
C SER A 126 -21.58 3.48 15.66
N ARG A 127 -21.87 4.06 16.83
CA ARG A 127 -22.94 3.61 17.72
C ARG A 127 -24.33 3.90 17.16
N LEU A 128 -24.43 4.68 16.08
CA LEU A 128 -25.57 4.58 15.17
C LEU A 128 -25.39 3.31 14.33
N HIS A 129 -26.03 2.23 14.76
CA HIS A 129 -26.10 0.91 14.10
C HIS A 129 -26.48 0.93 12.60
N ILE A 130 -26.75 2.09 12.00
CA ILE A 130 -27.23 2.26 10.64
C ILE A 130 -26.07 2.28 9.63
N LEU A 131 -24.86 2.73 10.00
CA LEU A 131 -23.72 2.84 9.07
C LEU A 131 -22.40 2.45 9.75
N ALA A 132 -22.05 1.17 9.73
CA ALA A 132 -20.70 0.73 10.10
C ALA A 132 -19.67 1.32 9.11
N PRO A 133 -18.52 1.81 9.57
CA PRO A 133 -17.48 2.31 8.67
C PRO A 133 -17.00 1.18 7.75
N PRO A 134 -16.65 1.50 6.50
CA PRO A 134 -16.22 0.50 5.54
C PRO A 134 -14.92 -0.16 6.01
N VAL A 135 -14.83 -1.47 5.80
CA VAL A 135 -13.66 -2.29 6.11
C VAL A 135 -12.92 -2.54 4.81
N ILE A 136 -11.61 -2.30 4.79
CA ILE A 136 -10.78 -2.63 3.64
C ILE A 136 -10.34 -4.08 3.80
N ARG A 137 -10.76 -4.94 2.87
CA ARG A 137 -10.37 -6.35 2.85
C ARG A 137 -9.13 -6.51 1.98
N LEU A 138 -8.08 -7.11 2.54
CA LEU A 138 -6.86 -7.44 1.80
C LEU A 138 -7.16 -8.54 0.77
N PRO A 139 -6.64 -8.45 -0.46
CA PRO A 139 -6.62 -9.58 -1.39
C PRO A 139 -5.89 -10.79 -0.81
N PRO A 140 -6.36 -12.03 -1.10
CA PRO A 140 -5.85 -13.25 -0.46
C PRO A 140 -4.41 -13.62 -0.84
N ASN A 141 -3.84 -12.97 -1.85
CA ASN A 141 -2.46 -13.16 -2.28
C ASN A 141 -1.46 -12.27 -1.55
N ILE A 142 -1.91 -11.42 -0.62
CA ILE A 142 -1.02 -10.69 0.27
C ILE A 142 -0.61 -11.63 1.41
N LYS A 143 0.70 -11.87 1.60
CA LYS A 143 1.19 -12.78 2.64
C LYS A 143 1.28 -12.10 4.00
N GLU A 144 1.86 -10.91 4.06
CA GLU A 144 2.15 -10.23 5.31
C GLU A 144 1.89 -8.73 5.19
N THR A 145 1.20 -8.15 6.18
CA THR A 145 0.79 -6.74 6.17
C THR A 145 1.05 -6.04 7.50
N TRP A 146 1.65 -4.85 7.42
CA TRP A 146 1.79 -3.89 8.53
C TRP A 146 0.91 -2.67 8.28
N VAL A 147 0.30 -2.16 9.33
CA VAL A 147 -0.63 -1.03 9.24
C VAL A 147 -0.26 0.03 10.26
N PHE A 148 -0.08 1.26 9.78
CA PHE A 148 0.05 2.47 10.60
C PHE A 148 -1.23 3.28 10.45
N HIS A 149 -1.70 3.92 11.52
CA HIS A 149 -2.91 4.75 11.49
C HIS A 149 -2.82 5.93 12.45
N GLN A 150 -3.69 6.93 12.28
CA GLN A 150 -3.82 8.05 13.21
C GLN A 150 -5.28 8.33 13.58
N ARG A 151 -5.47 9.08 14.68
CA ARG A 151 -6.78 9.52 15.19
C ARG A 151 -6.92 11.04 15.29
N MET A 152 -5.88 11.81 14.95
CA MET A 152 -5.81 13.27 15.09
C MET A 152 -6.83 14.01 14.22
N ASN A 153 -6.92 13.72 12.93
CA ASN A 153 -7.85 14.40 12.02
C ASN A 153 -8.36 13.50 10.89
N ALA A 154 -9.44 13.93 10.23
CA ALA A 154 -10.01 13.20 9.10
C ALA A 154 -9.32 13.58 7.77
N PRO A 155 -9.23 12.64 6.80
CA PRO A 155 -9.65 11.24 6.93
C PRO A 155 -8.70 10.45 7.84
N ARG A 156 -9.20 9.36 8.41
CA ARG A 156 -8.44 8.44 9.27
C ARG A 156 -8.37 7.07 8.62
N GLY A 157 -7.34 6.30 8.92
CA GLY A 157 -7.22 4.92 8.47
C GLY A 157 -8.46 4.09 8.82
N HIS A 158 -8.97 3.35 7.83
CA HIS A 158 -10.03 2.37 8.02
C HIS A 158 -9.47 1.06 8.52
N ARG A 159 -10.34 0.27 9.16
CA ARG A 159 -9.97 -1.07 9.62
C ARG A 159 -9.58 -1.93 8.41
N ILE A 160 -8.44 -2.61 8.54
CA ILE A 160 -7.99 -3.64 7.61
C ILE A 160 -8.48 -5.00 8.11
N ALA A 161 -9.01 -5.82 7.20
CA ALA A 161 -9.33 -7.22 7.45
C ALA A 161 -8.48 -8.11 6.52
N ALA A 162 -7.94 -9.19 7.07
CA ALA A 162 -7.22 -10.19 6.31
C ALA A 162 -8.11 -10.85 5.24
N GLY A 163 -7.52 -11.20 4.09
CA GLY A 163 -8.11 -12.09 3.11
C GLY A 163 -7.32 -13.40 3.06
N GLY A 164 -8.00 -14.55 3.01
CA GLY A 164 -7.31 -15.84 3.01
C GLY A 164 -6.39 -16.01 4.22
N ASN A 165 -5.12 -16.37 3.97
CA ASN A 165 -4.11 -16.65 5.00
C ASN A 165 -3.18 -15.45 5.28
N THR A 166 -3.56 -14.22 4.93
CA THR A 166 -2.73 -13.04 5.18
C THR A 166 -2.45 -12.85 6.67
N ILE A 167 -1.17 -12.71 7.03
CA ILE A 167 -0.73 -12.29 8.35
C ILE A 167 -0.87 -10.77 8.45
N VAL A 168 -1.76 -10.30 9.31
CA VAL A 168 -1.93 -8.87 9.61
C VAL A 168 -1.33 -8.59 10.97
N HIS A 169 -0.24 -7.84 11.01
CA HIS A 169 0.41 -7.44 12.26
C HIS A 169 -0.46 -6.47 13.06
N PRO A 170 -0.26 -6.37 14.39
CA PRO A 170 -0.92 -5.35 15.21
C PRO A 170 -0.69 -3.96 14.62
N SER A 171 -1.78 -3.21 14.44
CA SER A 171 -1.73 -1.86 13.90
C SER A 171 -0.99 -0.92 14.86
N VAL A 172 -0.12 -0.07 14.32
CA VAL A 172 0.60 0.95 15.09
C VAL A 172 -0.14 2.28 14.98
N GLU A 173 -0.49 2.90 16.11
CA GLU A 173 -1.03 4.26 16.13
C GLU A 173 0.12 5.27 16.14
N LEU A 174 0.06 6.27 15.26
CA LEU A 174 1.02 7.36 15.18
C LEU A 174 0.35 8.69 15.54
N HIS A 175 1.04 9.52 16.31
CA HIS A 175 0.57 10.85 16.69
C HIS A 175 0.94 11.89 15.62
N ARG A 176 0.30 11.78 14.45
CA ARG A 176 0.46 12.68 13.30
C ARG A 176 -0.90 12.97 12.67
N ILE A 177 -1.02 14.10 11.98
CA ILE A 177 -2.21 14.35 11.15
C ILE A 177 -2.14 13.51 9.86
N HIS A 178 -3.28 13.20 9.26
CA HIS A 178 -3.40 12.38 8.05
C HIS A 178 -2.35 12.75 6.99
N GLY A 179 -2.26 14.04 6.68
CA GLY A 179 -1.39 14.60 5.64
C GLY A 179 0.12 14.43 5.87
N GLU A 180 0.54 14.00 7.05
CA GLU A 180 1.94 13.80 7.46
C GLU A 180 2.26 12.32 7.76
N MET A 181 1.28 11.43 7.61
CA MET A 181 1.44 10.01 7.91
C MET A 181 2.41 9.31 6.97
N ASP A 182 2.57 9.80 5.74
CA ASP A 182 3.50 9.21 4.79
C ASP A 182 4.93 9.68 4.96
N ASP A 183 5.19 10.73 5.75
CA ASP A 183 6.54 11.16 6.16
C ASP A 183 7.00 10.49 7.46
N ALA A 184 6.16 9.64 8.07
CA ALA A 184 6.44 9.03 9.37
C ALA A 184 7.70 8.15 9.34
N PRO A 185 8.71 8.42 10.18
CA PRO A 185 9.93 7.61 10.25
C PRO A 185 9.67 6.12 10.52
N GLU A 186 8.65 5.81 11.33
CA GLU A 186 8.24 4.45 11.69
C GLU A 186 7.72 3.68 10.47
N PHE A 187 6.88 4.34 9.65
CA PHE A 187 6.39 3.79 8.38
C PHE A 187 7.54 3.51 7.42
N HIS A 188 8.45 4.49 7.24
CA HIS A 188 9.61 4.33 6.37
C HIS A 188 10.54 3.22 6.86
N ALA A 189 10.85 3.17 8.15
CA ALA A 189 11.71 2.14 8.72
C ALA A 189 11.13 0.75 8.52
N CYS A 190 9.83 0.58 8.73
CA CYS A 190 9.12 -0.68 8.47
C CYS A 190 9.17 -1.08 6.98
N ALA A 191 8.94 -0.14 6.06
CA ALA A 191 9.04 -0.40 4.62
C ALA A 191 10.47 -0.79 4.18
N MET A 192 11.49 -0.10 4.70
CA MET A 192 12.89 -0.42 4.43
C MET A 192 13.28 -1.80 4.98
N GLU A 193 12.81 -2.14 6.17
CA GLU A 193 13.04 -3.45 6.79
C GLU A 193 12.33 -4.57 6.02
N ALA A 194 11.08 -4.35 5.60
CA ALA A 194 10.34 -5.30 4.76
C ALA A 194 11.06 -5.54 3.43
N ALA A 195 11.60 -4.49 2.81
CA ALA A 195 12.41 -4.61 1.59
C ALA A 195 13.70 -5.41 1.84
N ARG A 196 14.40 -5.12 2.94
CA ARG A 196 15.64 -5.83 3.33
C ARG A 196 15.40 -7.31 3.55
N GLN A 197 14.36 -7.67 4.31
CA GLN A 197 13.98 -9.06 4.56
C GLN A 197 13.65 -9.79 3.26
N MET A 198 12.89 -9.16 2.37
CA MET A 198 12.52 -9.76 1.10
C MET A 198 13.75 -10.06 0.23
N VAL A 199 14.74 -9.18 0.17
CA VAL A 199 15.96 -9.42 -0.64
C VAL A 199 16.94 -10.38 0.04
N GLY A 200 16.99 -10.38 1.38
CA GLY A 200 17.95 -11.17 2.15
C GLY A 200 17.56 -12.64 2.39
N SER A 201 16.29 -13.00 2.21
CA SER A 201 15.77 -14.38 2.28
C SER A 201 15.84 -15.09 0.95
#